data_AF-A0A2E4S1K5-F1
#
_entry.id   AF-A0A2E4S1K5-F1
#
_cell.length_a   1.000
_cell.length_b   1.000
_cell.length_c   1.000
_cell.angle_alpha   90.00
_cell.angle_beta   90.00
_cell.angle_gamma   90.00
#
_symmetry.space_group_name_H-M   'P 1'
#
loop_
_entity.id
_entity.type
_entity.pdbx_description
1 polymer ?
#
loop_
_entity_poly.entity_id
_entity_poly.type
_entity_poly.pdbx_seq_one_letter_code
_entity_poly.pdbx_strand_id
1 'polypeptide(L)'
;MNMIEQLEAEEVARVTSGKEIPDFSPGDTVSVNVRIREGDRERVQRFEGVCIARAGKGVNENFTVRKISFGEGVERVFPVVSPMIESIEVKRKGRVRRAKLYYLRNLRGKSARIAERTSGHGMETTEVTVSKTERRRQRVEQKAARREQAAKDRAAAEEAKRKAAEAEAAAAENEAAAEDGASEE
;
A
#
# COMPACT_ATOMS: atom_id res chain seq x y z
N MET A 1 2.68 -1.11 39.57
CA MET A 1 2.43 -1.84 38.31
C MET A 1 2.14 -3.27 38.69
N ASN A 2 1.06 -3.87 38.19
CA ASN A 2 0.65 -5.21 38.60
C ASN A 2 1.49 -6.25 37.83
N MET A 3 2.02 -7.27 38.50
CA MET A 3 2.93 -8.24 37.85
C MET A 3 2.28 -9.00 36.69
N ILE A 4 0.96 -9.21 36.76
CA ILE A 4 0.16 -9.80 35.69
C ILE A 4 0.14 -8.90 34.44
N GLU A 5 0.00 -7.58 34.62
CA GLU A 5 -0.04 -6.63 33.50
C GLU A 5 1.31 -6.56 32.75
N GLN A 6 2.42 -6.76 33.47
CA GLN A 6 3.75 -6.82 32.87
C GLN A 6 3.91 -8.08 32.01
N LEU A 7 3.51 -9.24 32.53
CA LEU A 7 3.54 -10.48 31.78
C LEU A 7 2.64 -10.43 30.54
N GLU A 8 1.45 -9.84 30.65
CA GLU A 8 0.57 -9.63 29.50
C GLU A 8 1.20 -8.72 28.45
N ALA A 9 1.84 -7.62 28.86
CA ALA A 9 2.50 -6.70 27.93
C ALA A 9 3.70 -7.36 27.21
N GLU A 10 4.50 -8.14 27.93
CA GLU A 10 5.61 -8.91 27.36
C GLU A 10 5.11 -9.93 26.32
N GLU A 11 4.03 -10.63 26.63
CA GLU A 11 3.40 -11.58 25.71
C GLU A 11 2.82 -10.91 24.46
N VAL A 12 2.15 -9.77 24.62
CA VAL A 12 1.68 -8.97 23.48
C VAL A 12 2.84 -8.53 22.60
N ALA A 13 3.94 -8.05 23.20
CA ALA A 13 5.12 -7.63 22.46
C ALA A 13 5.77 -8.81 21.71
N ARG A 14 5.83 -9.98 22.34
CA ARG A 14 6.38 -11.20 21.73
C ARG A 14 5.58 -11.65 20.50
N VAL A 15 4.25 -11.71 20.61
CA VAL A 15 3.36 -12.19 19.53
C VAL A 15 3.19 -11.16 18.43
N THR A 16 3.22 -9.88 18.76
CA THR A 16 3.06 -8.76 17.81
C THR A 16 4.39 -8.34 17.17
N SER A 17 5.53 -8.89 17.60
CA SER A 17 6.83 -8.56 17.03
C SER A 17 6.84 -8.77 15.51
N GLY A 18 6.97 -7.68 14.76
CA GLY A 18 6.93 -7.67 13.29
C GLY A 18 5.53 -7.58 12.65
N LYS A 19 4.46 -7.40 13.43
CA LYS A 19 3.09 -7.19 12.93
C LYS A 19 2.61 -5.78 13.26
N GLU A 20 2.14 -5.07 12.25
CA GLU A 20 1.47 -3.78 12.45
C GLU A 20 -0.03 -4.02 12.65
N ILE A 21 -0.54 -3.64 13.81
CA ILE A 21 -1.96 -3.70 14.13
C ILE A 21 -2.53 -2.30 13.90
N PRO A 22 -3.31 -2.07 12.83
CA PRO A 22 -3.88 -0.75 12.57
C PRO A 22 -4.91 -0.39 13.63
N ASP A 23 -5.07 0.91 13.89
CA ASP A 23 -6.18 1.38 14.70
C ASP A 23 -7.49 1.38 13.88
N PHE A 24 -8.48 0.63 14.37
CA PHE A 24 -9.80 0.54 13.77
C PHE A 24 -10.89 0.46 14.84
N SER A 25 -12.07 0.94 14.47
CA SER A 25 -13.23 1.03 15.33
C SER A 25 -14.39 0.19 14.79
N PRO A 26 -15.40 -0.13 15.64
CA PRO A 26 -16.67 -0.66 15.18
C PRO A 26 -17.25 0.24 14.09
N GLY A 27 -17.74 -0.38 13.01
CA GLY A 27 -18.23 0.30 11.81
C GLY A 27 -17.26 0.27 10.64
N ASP A 28 -15.97 0.06 10.89
CA ASP A 28 -14.96 -0.02 9.84
C ASP A 28 -15.04 -1.37 9.11
N THR A 29 -14.80 -1.34 7.80
CA THR A 29 -14.60 -2.56 7.00
C THR A 29 -13.14 -2.97 7.09
N VAL A 30 -12.92 -4.16 7.61
CA VAL A 30 -11.59 -4.74 7.83
C VAL A 30 -11.42 -6.00 7.00
N SER A 31 -10.22 -6.19 6.47
CA SER A 31 -9.78 -7.41 5.81
C SER A 31 -8.77 -8.10 6.72
N VAL A 32 -9.12 -9.28 7.21
CA VAL A 32 -8.27 -10.08 8.10
C VAL A 32 -7.70 -11.24 7.31
N ASN A 33 -6.39 -11.28 7.14
CA ASN A 33 -5.70 -12.41 6.52
C ASN A 33 -5.34 -13.42 7.62
N VAL A 34 -5.97 -14.59 7.58
CA VAL A 34 -5.84 -15.63 8.61
C VAL A 34 -5.13 -16.83 8.01
N ARG A 35 -4.12 -17.33 8.71
CA ARG A 35 -3.43 -18.56 8.39
C ARG A 35 -4.28 -19.75 8.82
N ILE A 36 -4.61 -20.63 7.87
CA ILE A 36 -5.39 -21.84 8.11
C ILE A 36 -4.53 -23.03 7.72
N ARG A 37 -4.38 -23.96 8.66
CA ARG A 37 -3.70 -25.23 8.45
C ARG A 37 -4.74 -26.34 8.24
N GLU A 38 -4.73 -26.93 7.06
CA GLU A 38 -5.58 -28.06 6.67
C GLU A 38 -4.67 -29.28 6.49
N GLY A 39 -4.48 -30.04 7.58
CA GLY A 39 -3.52 -31.15 7.63
C GLY A 39 -2.07 -30.66 7.49
N ASP A 40 -1.43 -31.06 6.40
CA ASP A 40 -0.03 -30.70 6.09
C ASP A 40 0.10 -29.41 5.27
N ARG A 41 -1.01 -28.87 4.74
CA ARG A 41 -0.99 -27.65 3.92
C ARG A 41 -1.42 -26.44 4.75
N GLU A 42 -0.71 -25.35 4.54
CA GLU A 42 -1.01 -24.06 5.13
C GLU A 42 -1.36 -23.06 4.04
N ARG A 43 -2.46 -22.33 4.23
CA ARG A 43 -2.90 -21.28 3.32
C ARG A 43 -3.38 -20.06 4.08
N VAL A 44 -3.28 -18.91 3.41
CA VAL A 44 -3.80 -17.64 3.92
C VAL A 44 -5.20 -17.45 3.36
N GLN A 45 -6.20 -17.38 4.24
CA GLN A 45 -7.56 -17.05 3.89
C GLN A 45 -7.90 -15.63 4.32
N ARG A 46 -8.32 -14.82 3.36
CA ARG A 46 -8.84 -13.48 3.63
C ARG A 46 -10.30 -13.54 4.10
N PHE A 47 -10.58 -12.90 5.22
CA PHE A 47 -11.94 -12.66 5.73
C PHE A 47 -12.21 -11.16 5.77
N GLU A 48 -13.01 -10.68 4.82
CA GLU A 48 -13.38 -9.27 4.73
C GLU A 48 -14.82 -9.06 5.20
N GLY A 49 -15.01 -8.06 6.05
CA GLY A 49 -16.33 -7.68 6.53
C GLY A 49 -16.30 -6.45 7.43
N VAL A 50 -17.46 -6.13 7.99
CA VAL A 50 -17.63 -4.98 8.90
C VAL A 50 -17.30 -5.42 10.33
N CYS A 51 -16.43 -4.66 11.00
CA CYS A 51 -16.23 -4.78 12.44
C CYS A 51 -17.51 -4.33 13.17
N ILE A 52 -18.19 -5.25 13.84
CA ILE A 52 -19.45 -4.94 14.56
C ILE A 52 -19.24 -4.70 16.05
N ALA A 53 -18.15 -5.21 16.62
CA ALA A 53 -17.82 -5.07 18.02
C ALA A 53 -16.32 -5.27 18.23
N ARG A 54 -15.76 -4.55 19.18
CA ARG A 54 -14.41 -4.75 19.73
C ARG A 54 -14.56 -4.77 21.26
N ALA A 55 -13.94 -5.73 21.92
CA ALA A 55 -14.12 -5.98 23.35
C ALA A 55 -12.87 -6.63 23.95
N GLY A 56 -12.76 -6.58 25.27
CA GLY A 56 -11.58 -7.07 25.99
C GLY A 56 -10.49 -6.00 26.11
N LYS A 57 -9.36 -6.40 26.69
CA LYS A 57 -8.17 -5.58 26.92
C LYS A 57 -6.94 -6.49 26.91
N GLY A 58 -5.77 -5.91 26.60
CA GLY A 58 -4.50 -6.64 26.60
C GLY A 58 -4.52 -7.83 25.65
N VAL A 59 -4.04 -8.98 26.12
CA VAL A 59 -3.99 -10.24 25.36
C VAL A 59 -5.39 -10.75 24.99
N ASN A 60 -6.41 -10.45 25.80
CA ASN A 60 -7.78 -10.93 25.62
C ASN A 60 -8.64 -10.01 24.73
N GLU A 61 -8.03 -8.99 24.14
CA GLU A 61 -8.73 -8.11 23.21
C GLU A 61 -9.14 -8.86 21.94
N ASN A 62 -10.40 -8.71 21.55
CA ASN A 62 -10.98 -9.34 20.37
C ASN A 62 -11.90 -8.38 19.62
N PHE A 63 -12.14 -8.70 18.36
CA PHE A 63 -13.08 -8.00 17.51
C PHE A 63 -13.90 -8.97 16.68
N THR A 64 -15.15 -8.61 16.41
CA THR A 64 -16.09 -9.42 15.66
C THR A 64 -16.29 -8.82 14.27
N VAL A 65 -16.00 -9.61 13.24
CA VAL A 65 -16.19 -9.21 11.84
C VAL A 65 -17.39 -9.95 11.28
N ARG A 66 -18.34 -9.19 10.71
CA ARG A 66 -19.54 -9.70 10.07
C ARG A 66 -19.45 -9.50 8.56
N LYS A 67 -19.69 -10.55 7.80
CA LYS A 67 -19.90 -10.48 6.34
C LYS A 67 -21.15 -11.25 5.94
N ILE A 68 -21.71 -10.92 4.78
CA ILE A 68 -22.73 -11.76 4.15
C ILE A 68 -22.00 -12.62 3.11
N SER A 69 -22.02 -13.93 3.29
CA SER A 69 -21.45 -14.89 2.35
C SER A 69 -22.59 -15.75 1.82
N PHE A 70 -22.75 -15.82 0.49
CA PHE A 70 -23.79 -16.66 -0.14
C PHE A 70 -25.22 -16.45 0.41
N GLY A 71 -25.56 -15.21 0.80
CA GLY A 71 -26.88 -14.87 1.36
C GLY A 71 -27.05 -15.12 2.86
N GLU A 72 -26.05 -15.71 3.51
CA GLU A 72 -26.03 -15.97 4.95
C GLU A 72 -25.06 -15.04 5.69
N GLY A 73 -25.45 -14.61 6.89
CA GLY A 73 -24.61 -13.76 7.73
C GLY A 73 -23.58 -14.59 8.48
N VAL A 74 -22.31 -14.44 8.11
CA VAL A 74 -21.19 -15.11 8.78
C VAL A 74 -20.50 -14.10 9.70
N GLU A 75 -20.39 -14.46 10.97
CA GLU A 75 -19.63 -13.71 11.96
C GLU A 75 -18.42 -14.54 12.42
N ARG A 76 -17.26 -13.91 12.48
CA ARG A 76 -16.06 -14.49 13.09
C ARG A 76 -15.51 -13.55 14.13
N VAL A 77 -15.14 -14.10 15.28
CA VAL A 77 -14.47 -13.38 16.36
C VAL A 77 -12.99 -13.66 16.25
N PHE A 78 -12.18 -12.61 16.20
CA PHE A 78 -10.74 -12.67 16.08
C PHE A 78 -10.11 -12.02 17.32
N PRO A 79 -9.18 -12.71 18.01
CA PRO A 79 -8.30 -12.05 18.97
C PRO A 79 -7.39 -11.08 18.22
N VAL A 80 -7.21 -9.86 18.74
CA VAL A 80 -6.33 -8.85 18.14
C VAL A 80 -4.90 -9.35 18.09
N VAL A 81 -4.46 -10.00 19.17
CA VAL A 81 -3.10 -10.52 19.36
C VAL A 81 -3.06 -12.02 19.11
N SER A 82 -3.39 -12.44 17.88
CA SER A 82 -3.35 -13.85 17.50
C SER A 82 -2.11 -14.17 16.64
N PRO A 83 -1.39 -15.27 16.92
CA PRO A 83 -0.31 -15.73 16.04
C PRO A 83 -0.85 -16.16 14.67
N MET A 84 -2.10 -16.62 14.59
CA MET A 84 -2.74 -17.11 13.37
C MET A 84 -3.15 -15.98 12.41
N ILE A 85 -3.23 -14.73 12.88
CA ILE A 85 -3.52 -13.58 12.02
C ILE A 85 -2.20 -13.13 11.40
N GLU A 86 -2.14 -13.08 10.08
CA GLU A 86 -0.97 -12.60 9.36
C GLU A 86 -0.97 -11.08 9.26
N SER A 87 -2.10 -10.50 8.84
CA SER A 87 -2.26 -9.05 8.73
C SER A 87 -3.72 -8.62 8.85
N ILE A 88 -3.91 -7.39 9.34
CA ILE A 88 -5.20 -6.72 9.44
C ILE A 88 -5.11 -5.46 8.59
N GLU A 89 -5.99 -5.31 7.60
CA GLU A 89 -6.04 -4.14 6.73
C GLU A 89 -7.39 -3.43 6.90
N VAL A 90 -7.37 -2.12 7.12
CA VAL A 90 -8.59 -1.31 7.14
C VAL A 90 -8.90 -0.87 5.72
N LYS A 91 -9.98 -1.41 5.13
CA LYS A 91 -10.40 -1.08 3.76
C LYS A 91 -11.22 0.21 3.69
N ARG A 92 -12.08 0.43 4.69
CA ARG A 92 -13.00 1.58 4.70
C ARG A 92 -13.36 1.95 6.12
N LYS A 93 -13.31 3.24 6.46
CA LYS A 93 -13.75 3.72 7.78
C LYS A 93 -15.25 4.04 7.76
N GLY A 94 -16.01 3.45 8.68
CA GLY A 94 -17.47 3.61 8.76
C GLY A 94 -17.88 4.66 9.77
N ARG A 95 -18.90 5.46 9.43
CA ARG A 95 -19.50 6.42 10.36
C ARG A 95 -20.64 5.77 11.13
N VAL A 96 -20.38 5.42 12.38
CA VAL A 96 -21.39 4.88 13.31
C VAL A 96 -21.37 5.61 14.65
N ARG A 97 -22.45 5.48 15.41
CA ARG A 97 -22.58 6.09 16.75
C ARG A 97 -22.50 5.08 17.89
N ARG A 98 -22.82 3.81 17.62
CA ARG A 98 -22.85 2.74 18.64
C ARG A 98 -21.52 2.00 18.65
N ALA A 99 -21.01 1.66 19.83
CA ALA A 99 -19.81 0.83 19.98
C ALA A 99 -20.04 -0.65 19.61
N LYS A 100 -21.30 -1.13 19.66
CA LYS A 100 -21.69 -2.49 19.27
C LYS A 100 -22.83 -2.43 18.26
N LEU A 101 -22.60 -2.96 17.07
CA LEU A 101 -23.50 -2.88 15.91
C LEU A 101 -24.34 -4.16 15.74
N TYR A 102 -24.76 -4.80 16.84
CA TYR A 102 -25.54 -6.05 16.78
C TYR A 102 -26.88 -5.90 16.06
N TYR A 103 -27.39 -4.68 15.94
CA TYR A 103 -28.60 -4.39 15.16
C TYR A 103 -28.43 -4.75 13.66
N LEU A 104 -27.20 -4.78 13.14
CA LEU A 104 -26.91 -5.19 11.76
C LEU A 104 -27.22 -6.67 11.48
N ARG A 105 -27.46 -7.48 12.52
CA ARG A 105 -27.91 -8.87 12.37
C ARG A 105 -29.31 -8.97 11.77
N ASN A 106 -30.16 -8.00 12.10
CA ASN A 106 -31.56 -7.96 11.69
C ASN A 106 -31.78 -7.14 10.41
N LEU A 107 -30.76 -6.42 9.94
CA LEU A 107 -30.83 -5.58 8.75
C LEU A 107 -30.23 -6.30 7.53
N ARG A 108 -30.78 -6.05 6.34
CA ARG A 108 -30.30 -6.62 5.07
C ARG A 108 -30.33 -5.58 3.95
N GLY A 109 -29.47 -5.76 2.96
CA GLY A 109 -29.42 -4.92 1.77
C GLY A 109 -29.11 -3.45 2.10
N LYS A 110 -29.95 -2.53 1.63
CA LYS A 110 -29.73 -1.07 1.76
C LYS A 110 -29.73 -0.61 3.22
N SER A 111 -30.52 -1.23 4.10
CA SER A 111 -30.62 -0.81 5.52
C SER A 111 -29.39 -1.18 6.33
N ALA A 112 -28.63 -2.20 5.92
CA ALA A 112 -27.38 -2.59 6.56
C ALA A 112 -26.17 -1.76 6.11
N ARG A 113 -26.34 -0.85 5.14
CA ARG A 113 -25.25 -0.04 4.59
C ARG A 113 -24.81 1.03 5.60
N ILE A 114 -23.52 1.02 5.92
CA ILE A 114 -22.90 2.04 6.76
C ILE A 114 -22.34 3.16 5.88
N ALA A 115 -22.65 4.40 6.22
CA ALA A 115 -22.10 5.58 5.58
C ALA A 115 -20.59 5.68 5.81
N GLU A 116 -19.86 6.18 4.83
CA GLU A 116 -18.41 6.35 4.99
C GLU A 116 -18.13 7.51 5.94
N ARG A 117 -17.09 7.36 6.75
CA ARG A 117 -16.58 8.47 7.54
C ARG A 117 -15.71 9.32 6.64
N THR A 118 -16.21 10.49 6.22
CA THR A 118 -15.47 11.47 5.39
C THR A 118 -14.80 12.57 6.23
N SER A 119 -15.10 12.66 7.53
CA SER A 119 -14.54 13.67 8.44
C SER A 119 -14.46 13.17 9.89
N GLY A 120 -13.36 13.43 10.62
CA GLY A 120 -13.21 13.15 12.06
C GLY A 120 -11.76 12.96 12.55
N HIS A 121 -11.55 12.97 13.88
CA HIS A 121 -10.27 12.62 14.51
C HIS A 121 -9.91 11.14 14.22
N GLY A 122 -8.64 10.86 13.89
CA GLY A 122 -8.16 9.53 13.47
C GLY A 122 -8.29 9.25 11.97
N MET A 123 -8.54 10.29 11.15
CA MET A 123 -8.01 10.32 9.80
C MET A 123 -6.58 10.86 9.88
N GLU A 124 -5.60 9.99 10.13
CA GLU A 124 -4.28 10.32 9.62
C GLU A 124 -4.42 10.28 8.10
N THR A 125 -4.53 11.47 7.51
CA THR A 125 -4.29 11.71 6.10
C THR A 125 -2.81 11.51 5.82
N THR A 126 -2.30 10.32 6.08
CA THR A 126 -1.08 9.82 5.44
C THR A 126 -1.58 9.39 4.06
N GLU A 127 -1.98 10.30 3.17
CA GLU A 127 -1.31 10.39 1.86
C GLU A 127 -1.76 11.59 0.98
N VAL A 128 -2.35 12.69 1.50
CA VAL A 128 -2.78 13.79 0.59
C VAL A 128 -2.15 15.15 0.85
N THR A 129 -1.55 15.42 2.01
CA THR A 129 -0.82 16.67 2.22
C THR A 129 0.67 16.50 1.95
N VAL A 130 1.04 16.16 0.72
CA VAL A 130 2.23 16.80 0.15
C VAL A 130 1.82 18.27 0.07
N SER A 131 2.36 19.09 0.97
CA SER A 131 2.00 20.50 1.07
C SER A 131 2.01 21.12 -0.33
N LYS A 132 1.12 22.08 -0.61
CA LYS A 132 1.11 22.82 -1.88
C LYS A 132 2.52 23.33 -2.24
N THR A 133 3.34 23.58 -1.23
CA THR A 133 4.76 23.93 -1.28
C THR A 133 5.64 22.79 -1.81
N GLU A 134 5.54 21.58 -1.28
CA GLU A 134 6.31 20.42 -1.74
C GLU A 134 5.93 19.96 -3.15
N ARG A 135 4.64 19.99 -3.52
CA ARG A 135 4.22 19.72 -4.91
C ARG A 135 4.80 20.73 -5.88
N ARG A 136 4.86 22.01 -5.47
CA ARG A 136 5.48 23.08 -6.27
C ARG A 136 7.00 22.85 -6.38
N ARG A 137 7.66 22.43 -5.30
CA ARG A 137 9.09 22.12 -5.27
C ARG A 137 9.43 20.93 -6.18
N GLN A 138 8.70 19.82 -6.04
CA GLN A 138 8.84 18.63 -6.89
C GLN A 138 8.59 18.96 -8.37
N ARG A 139 7.60 19.80 -8.69
CA ARG A 139 7.34 20.21 -10.08
C ARG A 139 8.45 21.10 -10.65
N VAL A 140 9.07 21.95 -9.82
CA VAL A 140 10.21 22.79 -10.23
C VAL A 140 11.46 21.93 -10.42
N GLU A 141 11.74 21.00 -9.51
CA GLU A 141 12.84 20.05 -9.59
C GLU A 141 12.69 19.10 -10.79
N GLN A 142 11.50 18.55 -11.04
CA GLN A 142 11.22 17.74 -12.24
C GLN A 142 11.35 18.54 -13.54
N LYS A 143 10.93 19.82 -13.55
CA LYS A 143 11.10 20.68 -14.73
C LYS A 143 12.56 21.04 -14.98
N ALA A 144 13.35 21.24 -13.92
CA ALA A 144 14.79 21.46 -14.00
C ALA A 144 15.50 20.20 -14.51
N ALA A 145 15.20 19.03 -13.94
CA ALA A 145 15.76 17.75 -14.36
C ALA A 145 15.40 17.41 -15.83
N ARG A 146 14.15 17.66 -16.25
CA ARG A 146 13.74 17.45 -17.65
C ARG A 146 14.45 18.43 -18.60
N ARG A 147 14.72 19.66 -18.17
CA ARG A 147 15.47 20.65 -18.96
C ARG A 147 16.95 20.29 -19.07
N GLU A 148 17.54 19.80 -17.99
CA GLU A 148 18.92 19.31 -17.96
C GLU A 148 19.06 18.06 -18.83
N GLN A 149 18.12 17.12 -18.74
CA GLN A 149 18.09 15.94 -19.60
C GLN A 149 17.96 16.33 -21.06
N ALA A 150 17.04 17.23 -21.41
CA ALA A 150 16.91 17.72 -22.79
C ALA A 150 18.16 18.46 -23.30
N ALA A 151 18.93 19.11 -22.43
CA ALA A 151 20.20 19.73 -22.79
C ALA A 151 21.29 18.68 -23.02
N LYS A 152 21.35 17.64 -22.17
CA LYS A 152 22.25 16.48 -22.36
C LYS A 152 21.91 15.71 -23.64
N ASP A 153 20.64 15.46 -23.90
CA ASP A 153 20.18 14.78 -25.11
C ASP A 153 20.51 15.59 -26.38
N ARG A 154 20.40 16.93 -26.32
CA ARG A 154 20.81 17.82 -27.43
C ARG A 154 22.31 17.86 -27.63
N ALA A 155 23.09 17.92 -26.56
CA ALA A 155 24.55 17.86 -26.64
C ALA A 155 25.02 16.51 -27.19
N ALA A 156 24.41 15.40 -26.75
CA ALA A 156 24.67 14.07 -27.28
C ALA A 156 24.28 13.95 -28.76
N ALA A 157 23.17 14.56 -29.18
CA ALA A 157 22.76 14.60 -30.58
C ALA A 157 23.69 15.46 -31.45
N GLU A 158 24.22 16.56 -30.94
CA GLU A 158 25.25 17.35 -31.64
C GLU A 158 26.58 16.61 -31.74
N GLU A 159 27.01 15.93 -30.68
CA GLU A 159 28.21 15.11 -30.69
C GLU A 159 28.06 13.92 -31.66
N ALA A 160 26.89 13.28 -31.71
CA ALA A 160 26.59 12.24 -32.67
C ALA A 160 26.59 12.76 -34.12
N LYS A 161 26.08 13.98 -34.37
CA LYS A 161 26.15 14.63 -35.68
C LYS A 161 27.58 15.01 -36.08
N ARG A 162 28.41 15.46 -35.14
CA ARG A 162 29.84 15.74 -35.40
C ARG A 162 30.61 14.46 -35.71
N LYS A 163 30.39 13.39 -34.94
CA LYS A 163 30.98 12.07 -35.22
C LYS A 163 30.51 11.48 -36.55
N ALA A 164 29.25 11.70 -36.93
CA ALA A 164 28.74 11.30 -38.24
C ALA A 164 29.38 12.12 -39.37
N ALA A 165 29.55 13.43 -39.21
CA ALA A 165 30.21 14.29 -40.18
C ALA A 165 31.72 14.00 -40.30
N GLU A 166 32.40 13.68 -39.20
CA GLU A 166 33.80 13.22 -39.19
C GLU A 166 33.93 11.84 -39.85
N ALA A 167 32.98 10.92 -39.64
CA ALA A 167 32.95 9.64 -40.33
C ALA A 167 32.66 9.78 -41.83
N GLU A 168 31.80 10.73 -42.22
CA GLU A 168 31.50 11.04 -43.61
C GLU A 168 32.69 11.74 -44.31
N ALA A 169 33.42 12.60 -43.59
CA ALA A 169 34.68 13.19 -44.08
C ALA A 169 35.81 12.16 -44.19
N ALA A 170 35.94 11.23 -43.24
CA ALA A 170 36.91 10.13 -43.31
C ALA A 170 36.56 9.11 -44.41
N ALA A 171 35.27 8.93 -44.73
CA ALA A 171 34.84 8.15 -45.88
C ALA A 171 35.19 8.84 -47.20
N ALA A 172 35.04 10.17 -47.28
CA ALA A 172 35.44 10.96 -48.45
C ALA A 172 36.97 11.00 -48.66
N GLU A 173 37.77 11.05 -47.58
CA GLU A 173 39.24 10.90 -47.68
C GLU A 173 39.66 9.48 -48.10
N ASN A 174 38.95 8.44 -47.66
CA ASN A 174 39.21 7.08 -48.14
C ASN A 174 38.77 6.85 -49.59
N GLU A 175 37.71 7.51 -50.08
CA GLU A 175 37.37 7.52 -51.51
C GLU A 175 38.41 8.29 -52.33
N ALA A 176 38.94 9.42 -51.84
CA ALA A 176 40.02 10.15 -52.50
C ALA A 176 41.35 9.36 -52.52
N ALA A 177 41.67 8.60 -51.46
CA ALA A 177 42.82 7.71 -51.43
C ALA A 177 42.66 6.46 -52.33
N ALA A 178 41.42 6.05 -52.62
CA ALA A 178 41.13 4.99 -53.59
C ALA A 178 41.25 5.47 -55.05
N GLU A 179 41.03 6.76 -55.33
CA GLU A 179 41.30 7.36 -56.64
C GLU A 179 42.80 7.65 -56.87
N ASP A 180 43.56 8.05 -55.84
CA ASP A 180 45.02 8.23 -55.95
C ASP A 180 45.80 6.89 -55.98
N GLY A 181 45.25 5.82 -55.39
CA GLY A 181 45.79 4.46 -55.45
C GLY A 181 45.60 3.73 -56.79
N ALA A 182 44.83 4.30 -57.73
CA ALA A 182 44.72 3.79 -59.10
C ALA A 182 45.77 4.40 -60.06
N SER A 183 46.78 5.09 -59.53
CA SER A 183 47.83 5.76 -60.30
C SER A 183 49.28 5.35 -60.02
N GLU A 184 49.53 4.24 -59.30
CA GLU A 184 50.84 3.54 -59.35
C GLU A 184 50.65 2.00 -59.31
N GLU A 185 51.11 1.36 -60.41
CA GLU A 185 51.15 -0.06 -60.85
C GLU A 185 49.90 -0.73 -61.46
#